data_AF-A0A1B6JYC4-F1
#
_entry.id   AF-A0A1B6JYC4-F1
#
_cell.length_a   1.000
_cell.length_b   1.000
_cell.length_c   1.000
_cell.angle_alpha   90.00
_cell.angle_beta   90.00
_cell.angle_gamma   90.00
#
_symmetry.space_group_name_H-M   'P 1'
#
loop_
_entity.id
_entity.type
_entity.pdbx_description
1 polymer ?
#
loop_
_entity_poly.entity_id
_entity_poly.type
_entity_poly.pdbx_seq_one_letter_code
_entity_poly.pdbx_strand_id
1 'polypeptide(L)'
;MAHVYMLTVFACLAMTLASETNAKCDNKIIQCIKDVNGGSFPVSFLTSLQVLWNSQYSTVWYSRGLVQEQNLTCITTKFSLLGSKDTYHHGCTGTELIDFKTSFNIWDHTFTISEYQGMTLKAYAIYHKKYCLGLYVCSPDGVTGSHITIYCPTSQLARANSEIEEAKAKFTACHINDGTPLCDQNCN
;
A
#
# COMPACT_ATOMS: atom_id res chain seq x y z
N MET A 1 68.17 3.39 -10.58
CA MET A 1 67.08 3.37 -11.57
C MET A 1 65.84 2.83 -10.88
N ALA A 2 64.93 3.70 -10.45
CA ALA A 2 63.67 3.30 -9.83
C ALA A 2 62.56 3.61 -10.84
N HIS A 3 61.92 2.57 -11.37
CA HIS A 3 60.82 2.70 -12.31
C HIS A 3 59.52 3.01 -11.57
N VAL A 4 58.83 4.00 -12.11
CA VAL A 4 57.52 4.51 -11.72
C VAL A 4 56.45 3.46 -12.01
N TYR A 5 55.57 3.21 -11.04
CA TYR A 5 54.19 2.77 -11.29
C TYR A 5 53.27 3.67 -10.48
N MET A 6 52.94 4.82 -11.05
CA MET A 6 51.91 5.71 -10.51
C MET A 6 50.56 5.12 -10.93
N LEU A 7 49.92 4.42 -10.00
CA LEU A 7 48.58 3.88 -10.17
C LEU A 7 47.60 5.04 -10.26
N THR A 8 47.03 5.28 -11.44
CA THR A 8 45.83 6.08 -11.62
C THR A 8 44.68 5.39 -10.90
N VAL A 9 44.33 5.86 -9.71
CA VAL A 9 43.10 5.49 -9.01
C VAL A 9 41.96 6.17 -9.76
N PHE A 10 41.32 5.43 -10.67
CA PHE A 10 40.04 5.80 -11.22
C PHE A 10 39.03 5.87 -10.07
N ALA A 11 38.46 7.06 -9.90
CA ALA A 11 37.32 7.31 -9.04
C ALA A 11 36.14 6.43 -9.47
N CYS A 12 35.96 5.29 -8.82
CA CYS A 12 34.65 4.67 -8.71
C CYS A 12 33.98 5.29 -7.48
N LEU A 13 33.36 6.46 -7.69
CA LEU A 13 32.16 6.80 -6.95
C LEU A 13 31.09 5.79 -7.36
N ALA A 14 31.17 4.59 -6.78
CA ALA A 14 29.99 3.76 -6.61
C ALA A 14 29.12 4.54 -5.64
N MET A 15 28.28 5.43 -6.18
CA MET A 15 27.03 5.80 -5.53
C MET A 15 26.20 4.52 -5.50
N THR A 16 26.53 3.60 -4.59
CA THR A 16 25.52 2.74 -4.01
C THR A 16 24.60 3.68 -3.26
N LEU A 17 23.63 4.23 -4.00
CA LEU A 17 22.28 4.44 -3.50
C LEU A 17 21.80 3.06 -3.04
N ALA A 18 22.33 2.60 -1.90
CA ALA A 18 21.56 1.74 -1.03
C ALA A 18 20.31 2.57 -0.77
N SER A 19 19.24 2.21 -1.47
CA SER A 19 17.88 2.64 -1.17
C SER A 19 17.77 2.59 0.34
N GLU A 20 17.77 3.75 1.01
CA GLU A 20 17.40 3.85 2.40
C GLU A 20 16.00 3.25 2.45
N THR A 21 15.93 2.00 2.90
CA THR A 21 14.68 1.29 3.11
C THR A 21 14.00 2.04 4.25
N ASN A 22 13.22 3.05 3.88
CA ASN A 22 12.29 3.77 4.75
C ASN A 22 11.21 2.77 5.18
N ALA A 23 11.57 1.87 6.10
CA ALA A 23 10.64 0.92 6.68
C ALA A 23 9.65 1.63 7.61
N LYS A 24 10.03 2.81 8.13
CA LYS A 24 9.17 3.65 8.96
C LYS A 24 8.22 4.49 8.13
N CYS A 25 7.08 4.81 8.73
CA CYS A 25 6.14 5.78 8.18
C CYS A 25 6.82 7.12 7.84
N ASP A 26 7.07 7.36 6.56
CA ASP A 26 7.71 8.59 6.06
C ASP A 26 6.78 9.80 6.21
N ASN A 27 7.18 10.75 7.07
CA ASN A 27 6.44 11.98 7.32
C ASN A 27 6.28 12.86 6.07
N LYS A 28 7.22 12.82 5.11
CA LYS A 28 7.10 13.57 3.86
C LYS A 28 5.99 12.99 2.98
N ILE A 29 5.89 11.66 2.93
CA ILE A 29 4.79 10.98 2.23
C ILE A 29 3.45 11.32 2.91
N ILE A 30 3.38 11.22 4.24
CA ILE A 30 2.17 11.54 5.00
C ILE A 30 1.74 12.99 4.77
N GLN A 31 2.69 13.93 4.73
CA GLN A 31 2.37 15.33 4.45
C GLN A 31 1.90 15.50 3.00
N CYS A 32 2.57 14.89 2.03
CA CYS A 32 2.12 14.93 0.64
C CYS A 32 0.70 14.40 0.48
N ILE A 33 0.34 13.31 1.17
CA ILE A 33 -1.02 12.75 1.16
C ILE A 33 -2.05 13.82 1.57
N LYS A 34 -1.75 14.67 2.55
CA LYS A 34 -2.63 15.79 2.92
C LYS A 34 -2.67 16.84 1.83
N ASP A 35 -1.52 17.20 1.27
CA ASP A 35 -1.39 18.28 0.29
C ASP A 35 -2.15 17.96 -1.01
N VAL A 36 -2.05 16.73 -1.53
CA VAL A 36 -2.81 16.27 -2.72
C VAL A 36 -4.32 16.13 -2.46
N ASN A 37 -4.75 16.32 -1.21
CA ASN A 37 -6.13 16.30 -0.75
C ASN A 37 -6.57 17.64 -0.14
N GLY A 38 -5.93 18.75 -0.52
CA GLY A 38 -6.34 20.10 -0.11
C GLY A 38 -6.02 20.43 1.35
N GLY A 39 -4.94 19.86 1.89
CA GLY A 39 -4.44 20.13 3.25
C GLY A 39 -5.07 19.25 4.34
N SER A 40 -5.88 18.28 3.98
CA SER A 40 -6.55 17.36 4.91
C SER A 40 -6.52 15.93 4.38
N PHE A 41 -6.70 14.93 5.24
CA PHE A 41 -6.92 13.56 4.77
C PHE A 41 -8.32 13.46 4.13
N PRO A 42 -8.49 12.66 3.05
CA PRO A 42 -9.73 12.58 2.28
C PRO A 42 -10.91 11.91 3.02
N VAL A 43 -10.87 11.76 4.36
CA VAL A 43 -11.81 10.93 5.12
C VAL A 43 -12.30 11.58 6.42
N SER A 44 -13.62 11.79 6.51
CA SER A 44 -14.37 11.69 7.78
C SER A 44 -14.88 10.25 7.90
N PHE A 45 -14.16 9.43 8.64
CA PHE A 45 -14.25 7.97 8.79
C PHE A 45 -15.66 7.33 8.78
N LEU A 46 -16.65 7.95 9.42
CA LEU A 46 -18.00 7.38 9.55
C LEU A 46 -18.74 7.24 8.21
N THR A 47 -18.52 8.18 7.27
CA THR A 47 -19.20 8.17 5.96
C THR A 47 -18.57 7.14 5.02
N SER A 48 -17.25 6.98 5.08
CA SER A 48 -16.52 6.01 4.26
C SER A 48 -16.80 4.58 4.69
N LEU A 49 -16.88 4.32 6.00
CA LEU A 49 -17.13 2.96 6.48
C LEU A 49 -18.56 2.46 6.29
N GLN A 50 -19.56 3.34 6.28
CA GLN A 50 -20.92 2.94 5.88
C GLN A 50 -20.95 2.38 4.45
N VAL A 51 -20.08 2.85 3.54
CA VAL A 51 -19.94 2.33 2.17
C VAL A 51 -19.11 1.02 2.15
N LEU A 52 -18.15 0.88 3.06
CA LEU A 52 -17.24 -0.28 3.13
C LEU A 52 -17.83 -1.50 3.88
N TRP A 53 -18.83 -1.35 4.74
CA TRP A 53 -19.13 -2.35 5.78
C TRP A 53 -19.93 -3.61 5.42
N ASN A 54 -20.27 -3.87 4.16
CA ASN A 54 -20.97 -5.13 3.79
C ASN A 54 -20.64 -5.63 2.38
N SER A 55 -19.48 -5.24 1.84
CA SER A 55 -19.06 -5.66 0.50
C SER A 55 -17.73 -6.40 0.54
N GLN A 56 -17.56 -7.35 -0.38
CA GLN A 56 -16.25 -7.92 -0.69
C GLN A 56 -15.50 -6.92 -1.55
N TYR A 57 -14.27 -6.60 -1.15
CA TYR A 57 -13.36 -5.75 -1.90
C TYR A 57 -12.30 -6.60 -2.56
N SER A 58 -11.89 -6.23 -3.76
CA SER A 58 -10.68 -6.73 -4.40
C SER A 58 -9.60 -5.68 -4.24
N THR A 59 -8.40 -6.12 -3.88
CA THR A 59 -7.20 -5.30 -4.03
C THR A 59 -6.85 -5.27 -5.51
N VAL A 60 -6.99 -4.12 -6.16
CA VAL A 60 -6.77 -3.97 -7.60
C VAL A 60 -5.40 -3.41 -7.93
N TRP A 61 -4.72 -2.84 -6.94
CA TRP A 61 -3.38 -2.28 -7.07
C TRP A 61 -2.64 -2.50 -5.76
N TYR A 62 -1.49 -3.18 -5.81
CA TYR A 62 -0.73 -3.54 -4.62
C TYR A 62 0.77 -3.39 -4.86
N SER A 63 1.56 -3.34 -3.79
CA SER A 63 3.00 -3.12 -3.91
C SER A 63 3.70 -4.29 -4.59
N ARG A 64 4.42 -3.99 -5.66
CA ARG A 64 5.11 -4.93 -6.54
C ARG A 64 6.04 -5.87 -5.79
N GLY A 65 6.79 -5.34 -4.82
CA GLY A 65 7.71 -6.14 -3.99
C GLY A 65 6.98 -7.26 -3.24
N LEU A 66 5.86 -6.94 -2.58
CA LEU A 66 5.05 -7.92 -1.85
C LEU A 66 4.38 -8.93 -2.78
N VAL A 67 3.89 -8.48 -3.95
CA VAL A 67 3.31 -9.37 -4.96
C VAL A 67 4.32 -10.41 -5.43
N GLN A 68 5.55 -9.99 -5.68
CA GLN A 68 6.62 -10.87 -6.15
C GLN A 68 7.12 -11.81 -5.04
N GLU A 69 7.33 -11.29 -3.83
CA GLU A 69 7.84 -12.05 -2.69
C GLU A 69 6.88 -13.18 -2.28
N GLN A 70 5.58 -12.91 -2.26
CA GLN A 70 4.56 -13.85 -1.80
C GLN A 70 3.83 -14.57 -2.96
N ASN A 71 4.22 -14.31 -4.21
CA ASN A 71 3.59 -14.86 -5.42
C ASN A 71 2.06 -14.65 -5.45
N LEU A 72 1.63 -13.42 -5.19
CA LEU A 72 0.22 -13.06 -5.03
C LEU A 72 -0.47 -12.87 -6.38
N THR A 73 -1.63 -13.49 -6.54
CA THR A 73 -2.48 -13.38 -7.72
C THR A 73 -3.66 -12.43 -7.47
N CYS A 74 -4.29 -12.57 -6.30
CA CYS A 74 -5.38 -11.71 -5.88
C CYS A 74 -5.44 -11.63 -4.35
N ILE A 75 -5.90 -10.50 -3.83
CA ILE A 75 -6.29 -10.35 -2.43
C ILE A 75 -7.73 -9.86 -2.45
N THR A 76 -8.60 -10.53 -1.72
CA THR A 76 -9.93 -9.99 -1.44
C THR A 76 -10.09 -9.73 0.05
N THR A 77 -10.75 -8.63 0.39
CA THR A 77 -10.89 -8.16 1.76
C THR A 77 -12.36 -7.97 2.10
N LYS A 78 -12.75 -8.50 3.26
CA LYS A 78 -14.04 -8.20 3.88
C LYS A 78 -13.81 -7.31 5.09
N PHE A 79 -14.25 -6.05 5.01
CA PHE A 79 -14.18 -5.10 6.12
C PHE A 79 -15.38 -5.24 7.06
N SER A 80 -15.14 -5.10 8.36
CA SER A 80 -16.16 -5.04 9.40
C SER A 80 -15.83 -3.96 10.45
N LEU A 81 -16.77 -3.69 11.35
CA LEU A 81 -16.59 -2.72 12.45
C LEU A 81 -15.46 -3.09 13.40
N LEU A 82 -15.20 -4.39 13.58
CA LEU A 82 -14.30 -4.92 14.60
C LEU A 82 -12.99 -5.48 14.01
N GLY A 83 -12.85 -5.44 12.68
CA GLY A 83 -11.72 -6.06 12.00
C GLY A 83 -11.94 -6.22 10.50
N SER A 84 -10.92 -6.72 9.83
CA SER A 84 -10.98 -7.12 8.41
C SER A 84 -10.51 -8.56 8.27
N LYS A 85 -10.95 -9.21 7.20
CA LYS A 85 -10.47 -10.53 6.79
C LYS A 85 -9.96 -10.45 5.37
N ASP A 86 -8.68 -10.74 5.16
CA ASP A 86 -8.11 -10.87 3.83
C ASP A 86 -8.05 -12.35 3.43
N THR A 87 -8.29 -12.57 2.15
CA THR A 87 -8.11 -13.84 1.47
C THR A 87 -7.04 -13.62 0.40
N TYR A 88 -5.85 -14.16 0.63
CA TYR A 88 -4.72 -14.12 -0.29
C TYR A 88 -4.79 -15.34 -1.21
N HIS A 89 -4.73 -15.12 -2.51
CA HIS A 89 -4.68 -16.18 -3.51
C HIS A 89 -3.28 -16.24 -4.09
N HIS A 90 -2.59 -17.37 -3.93
CA HIS A 90 -1.20 -17.58 -4.35
C HIS A 90 -1.15 -18.48 -5.59
N GLY A 91 -0.59 -17.97 -6.69
CA GLY A 91 -0.29 -18.73 -7.90
C GLY A 91 -1.39 -19.69 -8.36
N CYS A 92 -2.65 -19.25 -8.38
CA CYS A 92 -3.83 -20.03 -8.80
C CYS A 92 -4.07 -21.38 -8.12
N THR A 93 -3.35 -21.67 -7.04
CA THR A 93 -3.30 -23.01 -6.43
C THR A 93 -3.48 -22.99 -4.92
N GLY A 94 -3.11 -21.89 -4.25
CA GLY A 94 -3.20 -21.74 -2.80
C GLY A 94 -4.11 -20.59 -2.37
N THR A 95 -4.71 -20.72 -1.20
CA THR A 95 -5.43 -19.63 -0.53
C THR A 95 -5.02 -19.55 0.93
N GLU A 96 -4.70 -18.35 1.41
CA GLU A 96 -4.41 -18.05 2.81
C GLU A 96 -5.44 -17.04 3.35
N LEU A 97 -5.91 -17.26 4.58
CA LEU A 97 -6.84 -16.38 5.26
C LEU A 97 -6.15 -15.70 6.43
N ILE A 98 -6.24 -14.37 6.49
CA ILE A 98 -5.66 -13.57 7.58
C ILE A 98 -6.75 -12.67 8.16
N ASP A 99 -6.93 -12.78 9.46
CA ASP A 99 -7.81 -11.91 10.23
C ASP A 99 -7.01 -10.78 10.87
N PHE A 100 -7.50 -9.56 10.74
CA PHE A 100 -6.89 -8.36 11.31
C PHE A 100 -7.86 -7.69 12.25
N LYS A 101 -7.34 -7.22 13.39
CA LYS A 101 -8.02 -6.22 14.19
C LYS A 101 -7.70 -4.86 13.60
N THR A 102 -8.74 -4.14 13.19
CA THR A 102 -8.60 -2.79 12.67
C THR A 102 -9.28 -1.83 13.61
N SER A 103 -8.60 -0.74 13.93
CA SER A 103 -9.15 0.38 14.68
C SER A 103 -8.86 1.66 13.95
N PHE A 104 -9.64 2.69 14.20
CA PHE A 104 -9.40 4.00 13.64
C PHE A 104 -9.05 4.99 14.70
N ASN A 105 -7.99 5.72 14.44
CA ASN A 105 -7.57 6.80 15.28
C ASN A 105 -8.07 8.12 14.67
N ILE A 106 -9.03 8.72 15.40
CA ILE A 106 -9.69 9.95 14.99
C ILE A 106 -8.72 11.13 14.95
N TRP A 107 -7.68 11.13 15.79
CA TRP A 107 -6.77 12.26 15.94
C TRP A 107 -5.77 12.41 14.79
N ASP A 108 -5.30 11.28 14.24
CA ASP A 108 -4.36 11.26 13.12
C ASP A 108 -5.03 10.85 11.79
N HIS A 109 -6.34 10.59 11.82
CA HIS A 109 -7.14 10.09 10.70
C HIS A 109 -6.55 8.82 10.05
N THR A 110 -5.95 7.95 10.85
CA THR A 110 -5.34 6.69 10.38
C THR A 110 -6.10 5.45 10.81
N PHE A 111 -5.97 4.38 10.03
CA PHE A 111 -6.31 3.04 10.49
C PHE A 111 -5.09 2.43 11.16
N THR A 112 -5.26 1.89 12.35
CA THR A 112 -4.30 0.99 12.97
C THR A 112 -4.73 -0.42 12.67
N ILE A 113 -3.86 -1.17 12.00
CA ILE A 113 -4.00 -2.61 11.80
C ILE A 113 -3.14 -3.26 12.89
N SER A 114 -3.80 -3.83 13.88
CA SER A 114 -3.16 -4.45 15.04
C SER A 114 -2.84 -5.92 14.75
N GLU A 115 -1.64 -6.34 15.15
CA GLU A 115 -1.20 -7.74 15.19
C GLU A 115 -1.12 -8.47 13.84
N TYR A 116 -0.64 -7.81 12.77
CA TYR A 116 -0.23 -8.54 11.56
C TYR A 116 1.11 -9.23 11.81
N GLN A 117 1.12 -10.55 12.00
CA GLN A 117 2.33 -11.33 12.30
C GLN A 117 3.13 -10.75 13.49
N GLY A 118 2.43 -10.23 14.51
CA GLY A 118 3.05 -9.58 15.68
C GLY A 118 3.47 -8.12 15.46
N MET A 119 3.14 -7.51 14.33
CA MET A 119 3.45 -6.11 13.99
C MET A 119 2.20 -5.23 14.06
N THR A 120 2.41 -3.94 14.37
CA THR A 120 1.39 -2.90 14.22
C THR A 120 1.67 -2.09 12.96
N LEU A 121 0.64 -1.89 12.13
CA LEU A 121 0.72 -1.06 10.93
C LEU A 121 -0.22 0.15 11.06
N LYS A 122 0.16 1.24 10.40
CA LYS A 122 -0.71 2.39 10.16
C LYS A 122 -1.04 2.50 8.68
N ALA A 123 -2.31 2.76 8.37
CA ALA A 123 -2.76 3.05 7.03
C ALA A 123 -3.31 4.48 6.94
N TYR A 124 -2.82 5.22 5.95
CA TYR A 124 -3.18 6.59 5.61
C TYR A 124 -3.95 6.58 4.30
N ALA A 125 -5.19 7.06 4.32
CA ALA A 125 -5.97 7.17 3.11
C ALA A 125 -5.45 8.32 2.24
N ILE A 126 -5.11 8.02 0.99
CA ILE A 126 -4.73 9.00 -0.03
C ILE A 126 -5.88 9.29 -1.00
N TYR A 127 -6.81 8.35 -1.15
CA TYR A 127 -7.94 8.47 -2.05
C TYR A 127 -9.18 7.78 -1.46
N HIS A 128 -10.34 8.41 -1.59
CA HIS A 128 -11.63 7.80 -1.29
C HIS A 128 -12.74 8.46 -2.12
N LYS A 129 -13.50 7.64 -2.84
CA LYS A 129 -14.74 8.04 -3.56
C LYS A 129 -15.76 6.90 -3.49
N LYS A 130 -16.71 6.86 -4.44
CA LYS A 130 -17.87 5.98 -4.42
C LYS A 130 -17.48 4.50 -4.53
N TYR A 131 -16.44 4.20 -5.29
CA TYR A 131 -16.04 2.83 -5.57
C TYR A 131 -14.70 2.47 -4.96
N CYS A 132 -13.71 3.35 -4.89
CA CYS A 132 -12.37 2.92 -4.47
C CYS A 132 -11.84 3.66 -3.26
N LEU A 133 -10.99 2.94 -2.51
CA LEU A 133 -10.21 3.41 -1.37
C LEU A 133 -8.73 3.14 -1.66
N GLY A 134 -7.91 4.18 -1.67
CA GLY A 134 -6.45 4.08 -1.79
C GLY A 134 -5.78 4.33 -0.44
N LEU A 135 -4.94 3.40 0.00
CA LEU A 135 -4.21 3.45 1.27
C LEU A 135 -2.70 3.36 1.05
N TYR A 136 -1.96 4.19 1.78
CA TYR A 136 -0.55 4.00 2.06
C TYR A 136 -0.41 3.37 3.44
N VAL A 137 0.21 2.20 3.53
CA VAL A 137 0.37 1.42 4.75
C VAL A 137 1.85 1.37 5.13
N CYS A 138 2.18 1.55 6.41
CA CYS A 138 3.54 1.54 6.90
C CYS A 138 3.63 1.03 8.35
N SER A 139 4.80 0.53 8.74
CA SER A 139 5.10 0.21 10.13
C SER A 139 5.64 1.45 10.84
N PRO A 140 5.05 1.91 11.97
CA PRO A 140 5.63 3.02 12.75
C PRO A 140 7.05 2.70 13.23
N ASP A 141 7.27 1.44 13.61
CA ASP A 141 8.51 0.97 14.20
C ASP A 141 9.53 0.51 13.15
N GLY A 142 9.09 0.39 11.89
CA GLY A 142 9.94 0.02 10.76
C GLY A 142 10.26 -1.47 10.67
N VAL A 143 9.41 -2.31 11.27
CA VAL A 143 9.60 -3.77 11.25
C VAL A 143 9.36 -4.35 9.86
N THR A 144 8.52 -3.70 9.06
CA THR A 144 8.26 -4.05 7.66
C THR A 144 8.22 -2.81 6.79
N GLY A 145 8.47 -2.99 5.49
CA GLY A 145 8.41 -1.93 4.50
C GLY A 145 7.00 -1.33 4.37
N SER A 146 6.95 -0.08 3.93
CA SER A 146 5.69 0.52 3.51
C SER A 146 5.16 -0.15 2.25
N HIS A 147 3.84 -0.14 2.07
CA HIS A 147 3.19 -0.61 0.87
C HIS A 147 1.96 0.22 0.55
N ILE A 148 1.56 0.24 -0.72
CA ILE A 148 0.31 0.81 -1.18
C ILE A 148 -0.73 -0.26 -1.47
N THR A 149 -2.00 0.13 -1.31
CA THR A 149 -3.16 -0.69 -1.65
C THR A 149 -4.28 0.16 -2.24
N ILE A 150 -4.90 -0.28 -3.33
CA ILE A 150 -6.20 0.24 -3.79
C ILE A 150 -7.23 -0.88 -3.66
N TYR A 151 -8.29 -0.63 -2.90
CA TYR A 151 -9.45 -1.49 -2.75
C TYR A 151 -10.61 -0.95 -3.58
N CYS A 152 -11.30 -1.82 -4.31
CA CYS A 152 -12.57 -1.51 -4.96
C CYS A 152 -13.54 -2.70 -4.77
N PRO A 153 -14.88 -2.49 -4.66
CA PRO A 153 -15.84 -3.58 -4.52
C PRO A 153 -15.71 -4.55 -5.69
N THR A 154 -15.55 -5.82 -5.39
CA THR A 154 -15.38 -6.88 -6.41
C THR A 154 -16.53 -6.87 -7.42
N SER A 155 -17.76 -6.58 -6.96
CA SER A 155 -18.95 -6.52 -7.80
C SER A 155 -19.04 -5.28 -8.70
N GLN A 156 -18.19 -4.27 -8.51
CA GLN A 156 -18.22 -3.00 -9.25
C GLN A 156 -16.89 -2.69 -9.97
N LEU A 157 -15.96 -3.65 -10.10
CA LEU A 157 -14.65 -3.43 -10.71
C LEU A 157 -14.71 -2.77 -12.09
N ALA A 158 -15.61 -3.23 -12.96
CA ALA A 158 -15.79 -2.66 -14.30
C ALA A 158 -16.20 -1.17 -14.30
N ARG A 159 -16.79 -0.67 -13.20
CA ARG A 159 -17.20 0.74 -13.04
C ARG A 159 -16.18 1.57 -12.25
N ALA A 160 -15.18 0.93 -11.68
CA ALA A 160 -14.20 1.56 -10.80
C ALA A 160 -12.98 2.12 -11.55
N ASN A 161 -12.82 1.82 -12.85
CA ASN A 161 -11.61 2.17 -13.63
C ASN A 161 -11.20 3.64 -13.52
N SER A 162 -12.13 4.59 -13.61
CA SER A 162 -11.78 6.02 -13.46
C SER A 162 -11.27 6.34 -12.06
N GLU A 163 -11.87 5.75 -11.03
CA GLU A 163 -11.43 5.95 -9.64
C GLU A 163 -10.08 5.27 -9.35
N ILE A 164 -9.80 4.13 -9.99
CA ILE A 164 -8.50 3.46 -9.92
C ILE A 164 -7.40 4.37 -10.49
N GLU A 165 -7.63 4.97 -11.66
CA GLU A 165 -6.66 5.87 -12.28
C GLU A 165 -6.48 7.17 -11.49
N GLU A 166 -7.54 7.74 -10.94
CA GLU A 166 -7.43 8.89 -10.03
C GLU A 166 -6.62 8.57 -8.77
N ALA A 167 -6.85 7.40 -8.17
CA ALA A 167 -6.09 6.95 -7.00
C ALA A 167 -4.60 6.76 -7.33
N LYS A 168 -4.28 6.09 -8.45
CA LYS A 168 -2.90 5.93 -8.94
C LYS A 168 -2.22 7.28 -9.15
N ALA A 169 -2.91 8.24 -9.77
CA ALA A 169 -2.36 9.58 -10.01
C ALA A 169 -1.97 10.29 -8.70
N LYS A 170 -2.76 10.13 -7.63
CA LYS A 170 -2.41 10.69 -6.31
C LYS A 170 -1.19 10.00 -5.69
N PHE A 171 -1.07 8.68 -5.80
CA PHE A 171 0.14 7.97 -5.35
C PHE A 171 1.38 8.46 -6.11
N THR A 172 1.29 8.58 -7.43
CA THR A 172 2.38 9.11 -8.27
C THR A 172 2.73 10.55 -7.92
N ALA A 173 1.75 11.40 -7.61
CA ALA A 173 1.99 12.78 -7.15
C ALA A 173 2.79 12.83 -5.83
N CYS A 174 2.67 11.80 -5.00
CA CYS A 174 3.50 11.63 -3.79
C CYS A 174 4.77 10.80 -4.01
N HIS A 175 5.17 10.61 -5.26
CA HIS A 175 6.35 9.83 -5.67
C HIS A 175 6.30 8.35 -5.27
N ILE A 176 5.09 7.79 -5.09
CA ILE A 176 4.88 6.39 -4.75
C ILE A 176 4.48 5.63 -6.02
N ASN A 177 5.46 4.98 -6.66
CA ASN A 177 5.31 4.34 -7.97
C ASN A 177 5.61 2.82 -7.94
N ASP A 178 5.38 2.21 -6.79
CA ASP A 178 5.74 0.82 -6.49
C ASP A 178 4.59 -0.18 -6.66
N GLY A 179 3.46 0.23 -7.24
CA GLY A 179 2.33 -0.66 -7.44
C GLY A 179 2.37 -1.53 -8.69
N THR A 180 1.52 -2.55 -8.69
CA THR A 180 1.22 -3.45 -9.81
C THR A 180 -0.28 -3.84 -9.78
N PRO A 181 -0.93 -4.11 -10.93
CA PRO A 181 -2.29 -4.60 -10.93
C PRO A 181 -2.36 -5.96 -10.23
N LEU A 182 -3.46 -6.19 -9.52
CA LEU A 182 -3.75 -7.42 -8.82
C LEU A 182 -5.21 -7.81 -9.07
N CYS A 183 -5.55 -9.10 -8.92
CA CYS A 183 -6.89 -9.63 -9.23
C CYS A 183 -7.33 -9.53 -10.72
N ASP A 184 -6.44 -9.10 -11.62
CA ASP A 184 -6.61 -9.19 -13.08
C ASP A 184 -5.91 -10.44 -13.67
N GLN A 185 -5.15 -11.17 -12.85
CA GLN A 185 -4.46 -12.37 -13.25
C GLN A 185 -5.45 -13.53 -13.33
N ASN A 186 -5.88 -13.85 -14.56
CA ASN A 186 -6.73 -15.01 -14.82
C ASN A 186 -6.03 -16.30 -14.36
N CYS A 187 -6.53 -16.88 -13.29
CA CYS A 187 -6.33 -18.29 -13.00
C CYS A 187 -7.23 -19.10 -13.92
N ASN A 188 -6.62 -19.83 -14.85
CA ASN A 188 -7.30 -20.78 -15.71
C ASN A 188 -7.46 -22.13 -15.00
#